data_AF-A0A9J6E0U7-F1
#
_entry.id   AF-A0A9J6E0U7-F1
#
_cell.length_a   1.000
_cell.length_b   1.000
_cell.length_c   1.000
_cell.angle_alpha   90.00
_cell.angle_beta   90.00
_cell.angle_gamma   90.00
#
_symmetry.space_group_name_H-M   'P 1'
#
loop_
_entity.id
_entity.type
_entity.pdbx_description
1 polymer ?
#
loop_
_entity_poly.entity_id
_entity_poly.type
_entity_poly.pdbx_seq_one_letter_code
_entity_poly.pdbx_strand_id
1 'polypeptide(L)'
;MTIWDEPTSWRGIIMAQHFENRLTVADVEMKLPPEPLDVPNADSLNDEAEYSLAAEFESDTTWGSSSIDEASTDTASELSDDDPGASLFLDTSYDSDEMDCENSVSSVESLDGAVEDPLVPECPLPSGAPSCSGENVDNRFVLPPEEWNPFNFEHEVTSHQCLVRCRHDVMNLITDPPPGVYIAPQENDITRIHALVMGPMNTPYEGGFFHFFIQCPPDFPIKPPRVRLLNTDGGRLNFHPNLYESGQVCLNILGTSDWSGVPVEWCPAMTLASVLVSIQSLMSEKPSWSVEEDDSERSCLLVQHETIRVAVCDAIEACINGTSFLPSCLREIALLIFLDNIDKYLAVMGSNLSLTGRAMWYPSGYPARTRALYQYGALVTRLWRLETEVQDLLKARDTVQQ
;
A
#
# COMPACT_ATOMS: atom_id res chain seq x y z
N MET A 1 -37.33 -6.07 -5.28
CA MET A 1 -36.77 -6.03 -3.91
C MET A 1 -36.27 -7.44 -3.65
N THR A 2 -35.08 -7.70 -4.18
CA THR A 2 -34.52 -9.03 -4.37
C THR A 2 -33.21 -9.06 -3.60
N ILE A 3 -32.82 -10.24 -3.13
CA ILE A 3 -31.78 -10.60 -2.14
C ILE A 3 -30.33 -10.11 -2.45
N TRP A 4 -30.17 -9.16 -3.39
CA TRP A 4 -28.91 -8.61 -3.88
C TRP A 4 -28.53 -7.25 -3.26
N ASP A 5 -29.37 -6.70 -2.40
CA ASP A 5 -29.11 -5.52 -1.57
C ASP A 5 -29.03 -5.92 -0.10
N GLU A 6 -28.07 -6.76 0.28
CA GLU A 6 -27.57 -6.66 1.65
C GLU A 6 -26.32 -5.77 1.62
N PRO A 7 -26.47 -4.44 1.85
CA PRO A 7 -25.36 -3.51 2.00
C PRO A 7 -24.35 -3.95 3.07
N THR A 8 -24.72 -4.94 3.88
CA THR A 8 -23.91 -5.56 4.94
C THR A 8 -22.98 -6.67 4.46
N SER A 9 -22.98 -7.12 3.19
CA SER A 9 -22.05 -8.16 2.73
C SER A 9 -20.65 -7.61 2.37
N TRP A 10 -19.54 -8.35 2.61
CA TRP A 10 -18.19 -7.90 2.20
C TRP A 10 -18.13 -7.52 0.73
N ARG A 11 -18.83 -8.29 -0.12
CA ARG A 11 -19.03 -7.98 -1.53
C ARG A 11 -19.76 -6.66 -1.75
N GLY A 12 -20.90 -6.44 -1.09
CA GLY A 12 -21.69 -5.20 -1.19
C GLY A 12 -20.92 -3.97 -0.72
N ILE A 13 -20.21 -4.09 0.41
CA ILE A 13 -19.35 -3.05 0.97
C ILE A 13 -18.26 -2.64 -0.03
N ILE A 14 -17.52 -3.63 -0.52
CA ILE A 14 -16.40 -3.39 -1.43
C ILE A 14 -16.90 -2.83 -2.77
N MET A 15 -18.03 -3.30 -3.29
CA MET A 15 -18.66 -2.72 -4.48
C MET A 15 -19.13 -1.28 -4.26
N ALA A 16 -19.72 -0.98 -3.10
CA ALA A 16 -20.14 0.37 -2.77
C ALA A 16 -18.94 1.32 -2.72
N GLN A 17 -17.81 0.87 -2.14
CA GLN A 17 -16.55 1.62 -2.17
C GLN A 17 -16.10 1.92 -3.60
N HIS A 18 -16.12 0.94 -4.51
CA HIS A 18 -15.68 1.14 -5.89
C HIS A 18 -16.56 2.10 -6.69
N PHE A 19 -17.88 2.02 -6.51
CA PHE A 19 -18.85 2.89 -7.19
C PHE A 19 -19.14 4.21 -6.44
N GLU A 20 -18.28 4.59 -5.49
CA GLU A 20 -18.40 5.82 -4.67
C GLU A 20 -19.76 5.97 -3.95
N ASN A 21 -20.42 4.84 -3.65
CA ASN A 21 -21.64 4.84 -2.86
C ASN A 21 -21.30 5.06 -1.39
N ARG A 22 -22.05 5.94 -0.72
CA ARG A 22 -21.85 6.21 0.72
C ARG A 22 -22.19 4.97 1.55
N LEU A 23 -21.15 4.33 2.10
CA LEU A 23 -21.29 3.36 3.18
C LEU A 23 -21.52 4.08 4.50
N THR A 24 -22.43 3.57 5.33
CA THR A 24 -22.58 4.02 6.72
C THR A 24 -21.77 3.12 7.65
N VAL A 25 -21.37 3.64 8.80
CA VAL A 25 -20.68 2.85 9.86
C VAL A 25 -21.51 1.63 10.26
N ALA A 26 -22.84 1.77 10.30
CA ALA A 26 -23.76 0.69 10.63
C ALA A 26 -23.74 -0.47 9.61
N ASP A 27 -23.53 -0.17 8.31
CA ASP A 27 -23.47 -1.19 7.26
C ASP A 27 -22.28 -2.14 7.45
N VAL A 28 -21.18 -1.61 8.01
CA VAL A 28 -19.94 -2.36 8.22
C VAL A 28 -19.91 -3.05 9.59
N GLU A 29 -20.49 -2.42 10.63
CA GLU A 29 -20.47 -2.95 12.01
C GLU A 29 -21.17 -4.30 12.15
N MET A 30 -22.21 -4.55 11.36
CA MET A 30 -22.96 -5.81 11.36
C MET A 30 -22.15 -7.02 10.89
N LYS A 31 -21.01 -6.81 10.21
CA LYS A 31 -20.21 -7.90 9.61
C LYS A 31 -18.89 -8.17 10.33
N LEU A 32 -18.42 -7.23 11.14
CA LEU A 32 -17.26 -7.49 11.98
C LEU A 32 -17.65 -8.49 13.07
N PRO A 33 -16.72 -9.38 13.49
CA PRO A 33 -16.96 -10.26 14.63
C PRO A 33 -17.54 -9.45 15.80
N PRO A 34 -18.50 -9.99 16.58
CA PRO A 34 -18.99 -9.28 17.76
C PRO A 34 -17.80 -8.86 18.61
N GLU A 35 -17.90 -7.70 19.28
CA GLU A 35 -16.87 -7.29 20.23
C GLU A 35 -16.56 -8.49 21.14
N PRO A 36 -15.28 -8.77 21.41
CA PRO A 36 -14.94 -9.88 22.27
C PRO A 36 -15.67 -9.65 23.58
N LEU A 37 -16.56 -10.58 23.95
CA LEU A 37 -17.28 -10.51 25.22
C LEU A 37 -16.26 -10.23 26.32
N ASP A 38 -16.56 -9.28 27.21
CA ASP A 38 -15.80 -9.08 28.43
C ASP A 38 -15.67 -10.43 29.12
N VAL A 39 -14.51 -11.07 28.96
CA VAL A 39 -14.17 -12.24 29.74
C VAL A 39 -13.98 -11.67 31.13
N PRO A 40 -14.77 -12.10 32.15
CA PRO A 40 -14.57 -11.60 33.50
C PRO A 40 -13.10 -11.82 33.84
N ASN A 41 -12.41 -10.77 34.28
CA ASN A 41 -11.04 -10.86 34.75
C ASN A 41 -10.91 -12.12 35.60
N ALA A 42 -9.95 -12.97 35.27
CA ALA A 42 -9.59 -14.16 36.02
C ALA A 42 -9.05 -13.85 37.44
N ASP A 43 -9.24 -12.62 37.92
CA ASP A 43 -8.97 -12.14 39.28
C ASP A 43 -10.19 -12.23 40.21
N SER A 44 -11.30 -12.84 39.78
CA SER A 44 -12.51 -13.02 40.62
C SER A 44 -12.64 -14.39 41.28
N LEU A 45 -11.61 -15.24 41.21
CA LEU A 45 -11.56 -16.54 41.89
C LEU A 45 -10.42 -16.58 42.93
N ASN A 46 -10.45 -15.65 43.88
CA ASN A 46 -9.87 -15.82 45.21
C ASN A 46 -10.26 -14.58 46.01
N ASP A 47 -11.26 -14.70 46.88
CA ASP A 47 -11.33 -14.06 48.20
C ASP A 47 -12.72 -14.27 48.80
N GLU A 48 -13.03 -15.54 49.09
CA GLU A 48 -14.00 -15.92 50.12
C GLU A 48 -13.18 -16.44 51.31
N ALA A 49 -12.62 -15.51 52.07
CA ALA A 49 -12.10 -15.76 53.41
C ALA A 49 -12.55 -14.61 54.31
N GLU A 50 -13.62 -14.88 55.07
CA GLU A 50 -14.13 -14.07 56.16
C GLU A 50 -13.00 -13.62 57.11
N TYR A 51 -12.95 -12.33 57.43
CA TYR A 51 -12.80 -11.92 58.84
C TYR A 51 -13.43 -10.56 59.10
N SER A 52 -14.41 -10.58 60.00
CA SER A 52 -15.11 -9.42 60.54
C SER A 52 -14.21 -8.69 61.55
N LEU A 53 -14.06 -7.36 61.43
CA LEU A 53 -13.78 -6.49 62.57
C LEU A 53 -14.11 -5.03 62.23
N ALA A 54 -15.14 -4.53 62.91
CA ALA A 54 -15.57 -3.14 62.90
C ALA A 54 -14.56 -2.24 63.64
N ALA A 55 -14.38 -1.02 63.13
CA ALA A 55 -14.02 0.14 63.93
C ALA A 55 -14.55 1.42 63.25
N GLU A 56 -15.53 2.04 63.90
CA GLU A 56 -15.98 3.41 63.69
C GLU A 56 -14.86 4.40 64.04
N PHE A 57 -14.71 5.50 63.30
CA PHE A 57 -14.55 6.84 63.92
C PHE A 57 -14.73 7.98 62.90
N GLU A 58 -15.50 8.98 63.33
CA GLU A 58 -15.89 10.22 62.65
C GLU A 58 -14.74 11.25 62.56
N SER A 59 -14.84 12.19 61.60
CA SER A 59 -15.12 13.63 61.86
C SER A 59 -14.47 14.60 60.85
N ASP A 60 -15.34 15.43 60.27
CA ASP A 60 -15.23 16.86 59.94
C ASP A 60 -13.87 17.48 59.55
N THR A 61 -13.88 18.17 58.40
CA THR A 61 -13.88 19.66 58.42
C THR A 61 -14.28 20.25 57.07
N THR A 62 -15.27 21.14 57.13
CA THR A 62 -15.67 22.11 56.10
C THR A 62 -14.81 23.38 56.19
N TRP A 63 -14.86 24.20 55.13
CA TRP A 63 -14.69 25.68 55.00
C TRP A 63 -14.04 25.95 53.63
N GLY A 64 -14.49 26.84 52.75
CA GLY A 64 -15.55 27.83 52.76
C GLY A 64 -15.48 28.61 51.43
N SER A 65 -16.63 29.05 50.94
CA SER A 65 -16.85 29.77 49.69
C SER A 65 -16.28 31.19 49.69
N SER A 66 -15.93 31.72 48.51
CA SER A 66 -16.21 33.12 48.15
C SER A 66 -16.24 33.32 46.63
N SER A 67 -17.43 33.66 46.14
CA SER A 67 -17.72 34.29 44.84
C SER A 67 -17.34 35.77 44.87
N ILE A 68 -16.89 36.34 43.75
CA ILE A 68 -17.10 37.76 43.38
C ILE A 68 -17.18 37.91 41.84
N ASP A 69 -18.40 38.21 41.39
CA ASP A 69 -18.91 39.20 40.41
C ASP A 69 -18.27 39.48 39.02
N GLU A 70 -19.05 39.10 37.99
CA GLU A 70 -19.75 39.92 36.97
C GLU A 70 -19.19 41.19 36.30
N ALA A 71 -19.73 41.34 35.07
CA ALA A 71 -19.96 42.54 34.23
C ALA A 71 -18.89 42.83 33.17
N SER A 72 -19.18 43.13 31.89
CA SER A 72 -20.43 43.32 31.13
C SER A 72 -20.03 43.73 29.69
N THR A 73 -20.83 43.37 28.67
CA THR A 73 -21.23 44.16 27.47
C THR A 73 -20.15 44.93 26.65
N ASP A 74 -20.10 45.00 25.32
CA ASP A 74 -21.19 45.06 24.34
C ASP A 74 -20.61 45.15 22.91
N THR A 75 -21.49 44.88 21.94
CA THR A 75 -21.59 45.47 20.58
C THR A 75 -20.68 45.04 19.41
N ALA A 76 -21.41 44.70 18.34
CA ALA A 76 -21.02 44.43 16.97
C ALA A 76 -20.65 45.70 16.18
N SER A 77 -19.93 45.53 15.08
CA SER A 77 -20.19 46.27 13.84
C SER A 77 -19.68 45.51 12.62
N GLU A 78 -20.61 45.29 11.70
CA GLU A 78 -20.41 44.87 10.32
C GLU A 78 -19.73 45.98 9.52
N LEU A 79 -18.89 45.63 8.55
CA LEU A 79 -18.68 46.42 7.33
C LEU A 79 -18.43 45.48 6.15
N SER A 80 -19.29 45.64 5.14
CA SER A 80 -19.33 44.97 3.85
C SER A 80 -18.68 45.83 2.76
N ASP A 81 -18.67 45.26 1.55
CA ASP A 81 -18.63 45.89 0.21
C ASP A 81 -17.31 45.75 -0.59
N ASP A 82 -17.32 44.70 -1.43
CA ASP A 82 -17.40 44.73 -2.90
C ASP A 82 -16.25 45.15 -3.84
N ASP A 83 -16.07 44.23 -4.82
CA ASP A 83 -15.87 44.41 -6.28
C ASP A 83 -14.45 44.33 -6.93
N PRO A 84 -14.31 44.07 -8.25
CA PRO A 84 -13.91 42.75 -8.77
C PRO A 84 -12.88 42.79 -9.94
N GLY A 85 -12.53 41.62 -10.47
CA GLY A 85 -12.25 41.42 -11.91
C GLY A 85 -10.82 41.65 -12.44
N ALA A 86 -10.24 40.60 -13.01
CA ALA A 86 -9.65 40.63 -14.36
C ALA A 86 -9.23 39.22 -14.80
N SER A 87 -9.90 38.72 -15.83
CA SER A 87 -9.42 37.67 -16.71
C SER A 87 -8.30 38.22 -17.62
N LEU A 88 -7.26 37.43 -17.86
CA LEU A 88 -6.39 37.62 -19.03
C LEU A 88 -6.04 36.26 -19.62
N PHE A 89 -6.77 35.95 -20.70
CA PHE A 89 -6.34 35.09 -21.78
C PHE A 89 -5.09 35.67 -22.44
N LEU A 90 -4.11 34.82 -22.76
CA LEU A 90 -3.23 35.03 -23.90
C LEU A 90 -3.00 33.70 -24.61
N ASP A 91 -3.72 33.56 -25.73
CA ASP A 91 -3.31 32.76 -26.88
C ASP A 91 -2.01 33.32 -27.46
N THR A 92 -1.06 32.45 -27.79
CA THR A 92 -0.18 32.66 -28.94
C THR A 92 0.00 31.34 -29.67
N SER A 93 -0.70 31.22 -30.78
CA SER A 93 -0.37 30.38 -31.92
C SER A 93 0.75 31.02 -32.74
N TYR A 94 1.61 30.18 -33.32
CA TYR A 94 2.45 30.31 -34.53
C TYR A 94 3.67 29.39 -34.36
N ASP A 95 4.18 28.64 -35.31
CA ASP A 95 3.72 28.05 -36.58
C ASP A 95 4.85 27.08 -36.97
N SER A 96 4.45 26.07 -37.71
CA SER A 96 5.21 25.13 -38.55
C SER A 96 6.60 25.59 -39.03
N ASP A 97 7.59 24.69 -38.99
CA ASP A 97 8.53 24.49 -40.12
C ASP A 97 9.15 23.07 -40.06
N GLU A 98 8.79 22.27 -41.08
CA GLU A 98 9.48 21.07 -41.51
C GLU A 98 10.86 21.44 -42.09
N MET A 99 11.90 20.65 -41.80
CA MET A 99 13.00 20.50 -42.76
C MET A 99 13.69 19.14 -42.59
N ASP A 100 13.43 18.26 -43.56
CA ASP A 100 14.24 17.09 -43.89
C ASP A 100 15.62 17.50 -44.39
N CYS A 101 16.67 16.80 -43.94
CA CYS A 101 17.92 16.65 -44.68
C CYS A 101 18.56 15.29 -44.33
N GLU A 102 18.50 14.35 -45.27
CA GLU A 102 19.23 13.09 -45.28
C GLU A 102 20.75 13.26 -45.50
N ASN A 103 21.46 12.14 -45.30
CA ASN A 103 22.80 11.75 -45.78
C ASN A 103 24.03 12.29 -45.03
N SER A 104 24.80 11.37 -44.44
CA SER A 104 25.92 10.72 -45.14
C SER A 104 26.69 9.78 -44.21
N VAL A 105 26.94 8.57 -44.71
CA VAL A 105 27.79 7.53 -44.14
C VAL A 105 29.28 7.91 -44.28
N SER A 106 30.12 7.67 -43.26
CA SER A 106 31.46 7.11 -43.49
C SER A 106 32.09 6.54 -42.21
N SER A 107 32.64 5.34 -42.37
CA SER A 107 33.44 4.56 -41.43
C SER A 107 34.86 5.12 -41.26
N VAL A 108 35.46 4.89 -40.08
CA VAL A 108 36.89 4.61 -39.74
C VAL A 108 37.09 5.06 -38.27
N GLU A 109 37.89 4.49 -37.36
CA GLU A 109 38.84 3.38 -37.30
C GLU A 109 39.12 3.16 -35.79
N SER A 110 39.46 1.94 -35.40
CA SER A 110 39.98 1.59 -34.07
C SER A 110 41.41 2.09 -33.90
N LEU A 111 41.73 2.76 -32.79
CA LEU A 111 43.10 2.91 -32.31
C LEU A 111 43.15 2.88 -30.77
N ASP A 112 43.88 1.89 -30.26
CA ASP A 112 44.36 1.78 -28.88
C ASP A 112 45.22 2.98 -28.47
N GLY A 113 45.09 3.41 -27.22
CA GLY A 113 45.96 4.43 -26.62
C GLY A 113 45.72 4.57 -25.13
N ALA A 114 46.48 3.80 -24.34
CA ALA A 114 46.58 3.93 -22.89
C ALA A 114 47.13 5.31 -22.51
N VAL A 115 46.48 5.99 -21.56
CA VAL A 115 47.05 7.13 -20.82
C VAL A 115 46.64 7.00 -19.36
N GLU A 116 47.63 6.87 -18.48
CA GLU A 116 47.48 6.87 -17.03
C GLU A 116 47.34 8.29 -16.46
N ASP A 117 46.38 8.43 -15.53
CA ASP A 117 46.31 9.24 -14.29
C ASP A 117 46.52 10.79 -14.31
N PRO A 118 45.88 11.59 -13.41
CA PRO A 118 46.07 11.44 -11.96
C PRO A 118 44.87 11.74 -11.02
N LEU A 119 44.73 10.88 -10.01
CA LEU A 119 44.47 11.16 -8.58
C LEU A 119 43.90 12.56 -8.20
N VAL A 120 42.62 12.59 -7.83
CA VAL A 120 41.97 13.73 -7.15
C VAL A 120 41.91 13.45 -5.63
N PRO A 121 42.30 14.40 -4.76
CA PRO A 121 42.58 14.14 -3.34
C PRO A 121 41.31 14.05 -2.49
N GLU A 122 41.32 13.10 -1.56
CA GLU A 122 40.37 12.95 -0.46
C GLU A 122 40.39 14.17 0.48
N CYS A 123 39.22 14.74 0.79
CA CYS A 123 39.09 15.78 1.81
C CYS A 123 38.69 15.18 3.18
N PRO A 124 39.26 15.65 4.30
CA PRO A 124 39.19 14.97 5.59
C PRO A 124 37.95 15.36 6.40
N LEU A 125 37.38 14.38 7.11
CA LEU A 125 36.38 14.57 8.16
C LEU A 125 36.91 15.44 9.31
N PRO A 126 36.13 16.38 9.88
CA PRO A 126 36.48 17.03 11.13
C PRO A 126 36.15 16.13 12.33
N SER A 127 37.12 15.98 13.22
CA SER A 127 37.06 15.22 14.48
C SER A 127 36.99 16.17 15.69
N GLY A 128 36.14 15.83 16.67
CA GLY A 128 35.99 16.46 18.00
C GLY A 128 34.81 17.45 18.09
N ALA A 129 33.85 17.39 19.02
CA ALA A 129 33.70 16.79 20.37
C ALA A 129 32.18 16.78 20.72
N PRO A 130 31.66 16.35 21.90
CA PRO A 130 32.27 15.70 23.07
C PRO A 130 31.73 14.28 23.34
N SER A 131 32.48 13.53 24.15
CA SER A 131 32.07 12.26 24.72
C SER A 131 30.97 12.46 25.77
N CYS A 132 29.72 12.18 25.41
CA CYS A 132 28.67 11.83 26.36
C CYS A 132 28.77 10.33 26.62
N SER A 133 29.38 9.97 27.74
CA SER A 133 29.39 8.61 28.26
C SER A 133 27.99 8.23 28.73
N GLY A 134 27.44 7.17 28.12
CA GLY A 134 26.40 6.33 28.70
C GLY A 134 24.98 6.71 28.31
N GLU A 135 24.47 6.08 27.25
CA GLU A 135 23.22 5.31 27.24
C GLU A 135 23.13 4.54 25.89
N ASN A 136 22.73 3.27 25.94
CA ASN A 136 22.63 2.37 24.79
C ASN A 136 21.75 2.96 23.68
N VAL A 137 22.27 3.09 22.45
CA VAL A 137 21.52 3.61 21.28
C VAL A 137 21.16 2.50 20.29
N ASP A 138 20.98 1.26 20.76
CA ASP A 138 20.51 0.13 19.94
C ASP A 138 19.05 -0.22 20.25
N ASN A 139 18.18 0.79 20.28
CA ASN A 139 16.73 0.63 20.45
C ASN A 139 15.96 0.74 19.12
N ARG A 140 16.61 0.46 17.98
CA ARG A 140 15.93 0.46 16.68
C ARG A 140 15.04 -0.76 16.56
N PHE A 141 13.76 -0.55 16.23
CA PHE A 141 12.84 -1.66 15.97
C PHE A 141 13.17 -2.29 14.62
N VAL A 142 14.05 -3.30 14.61
CA VAL A 142 14.34 -4.15 13.46
C VAL A 142 13.87 -5.56 13.77
N LEU A 143 12.97 -6.10 12.95
CA LEU A 143 12.51 -7.47 13.08
C LEU A 143 13.64 -8.44 12.73
N PRO A 144 13.80 -9.55 13.46
CA PRO A 144 14.66 -10.64 13.05
C PRO A 144 14.32 -11.15 11.64
N PRO A 145 15.27 -11.68 10.86
CA PRO A 145 15.08 -12.07 9.46
C PRO A 145 13.95 -13.09 9.18
N GLU A 146 13.48 -13.84 10.18
CA GLU A 146 12.41 -14.83 10.06
C GLU A 146 11.05 -14.33 10.60
N GLU A 147 11.02 -13.15 11.22
CA GLU A 147 9.86 -12.58 11.91
C GLU A 147 9.09 -11.55 11.08
N TRP A 148 9.42 -11.33 9.81
CA TRP A 148 8.64 -10.44 8.94
C TRP A 148 7.45 -11.13 8.28
N ASN A 149 7.45 -12.47 8.18
CA ASN A 149 6.46 -13.22 7.43
C ASN A 149 5.13 -13.32 8.22
N PRO A 150 4.00 -12.83 7.67
CA PRO A 150 2.70 -12.84 8.35
C PRO A 150 2.14 -14.24 8.61
N PHE A 151 2.69 -15.28 8.00
CA PHE A 151 2.26 -16.66 8.27
C PHE A 151 2.91 -17.27 9.52
N ASN A 152 3.87 -16.56 10.16
CA ASN A 152 4.66 -17.07 11.28
C ASN A 152 4.12 -16.62 12.66
N PHE A 153 2.82 -16.83 12.95
CA PHE A 153 2.22 -16.54 14.27
C PHE A 153 1.61 -17.80 14.89
N GLU A 154 2.38 -18.88 14.95
CA GLU A 154 1.87 -20.13 15.48
C GLU A 154 1.67 -20.03 16.99
N HIS A 155 0.42 -20.26 17.43
CA HIS A 155 0.02 -20.47 18.83
C HIS A 155 -0.04 -19.27 19.78
N GLU A 156 0.03 -18.03 19.28
CA GLU A 156 -0.09 -16.86 20.16
C GLU A 156 -1.56 -16.42 20.33
N VAL A 157 -1.93 -16.03 21.57
CA VAL A 157 -3.29 -15.59 21.91
C VAL A 157 -3.39 -14.08 21.69
N THR A 158 -4.25 -13.68 20.75
CA THR A 158 -4.52 -12.26 20.45
C THR A 158 -5.11 -11.53 21.65
N SER A 159 -4.52 -10.39 22.01
CA SER A 159 -5.04 -9.55 23.09
C SER A 159 -6.38 -8.90 22.71
N HIS A 160 -7.23 -8.63 23.71
CA HIS A 160 -8.48 -7.89 23.49
C HIS A 160 -8.23 -6.51 22.86
N GLN A 161 -7.18 -5.81 23.31
CA GLN A 161 -6.78 -4.51 22.77
C GLN A 161 -6.40 -4.58 21.29
N CYS A 162 -5.71 -5.65 20.86
CA CYS A 162 -5.42 -5.89 19.45
C CYS A 162 -6.70 -6.05 18.63
N LEU A 163 -7.67 -6.83 19.10
CA LEU A 163 -8.94 -7.03 18.38
C LEU A 163 -9.71 -5.73 18.22
N VAL A 164 -9.83 -4.93 19.29
CA VAL A 164 -10.49 -3.61 19.25
C VAL A 164 -9.76 -2.68 18.27
N ARG A 165 -8.42 -2.64 18.32
CA ARG A 165 -7.62 -1.82 17.42
C ARG A 165 -7.76 -2.24 15.96
N CYS A 166 -7.72 -3.54 15.67
CA CYS A 166 -7.91 -4.09 14.32
C CYS A 166 -9.30 -3.75 13.79
N ARG A 167 -10.34 -3.89 14.63
CA ARG A 167 -11.72 -3.50 14.30
C ARG A 167 -11.78 -2.05 13.85
N HIS A 168 -11.18 -1.15 14.63
CA HIS A 168 -11.14 0.27 14.32
C HIS A 168 -10.41 0.58 13.00
N ASP A 169 -9.22 0.01 12.78
CA ASP A 169 -8.46 0.25 11.54
C ASP A 169 -9.14 -0.31 10.29
N VAL A 170 -9.71 -1.51 10.40
CA VAL A 170 -10.49 -2.13 9.31
C VAL A 170 -11.70 -1.28 8.97
N MET A 171 -12.41 -0.77 9.99
CA MET A 171 -13.53 0.16 9.78
C MET A 171 -13.12 1.39 9.00
N ASN A 172 -12.06 2.07 9.43
CA ASN A 172 -11.57 3.28 8.78
C ASN A 172 -11.18 2.99 7.32
N LEU A 173 -10.51 1.86 7.06
CA LEU A 173 -10.14 1.44 5.71
C LEU A 173 -11.32 1.13 4.79
N ILE A 174 -12.49 0.81 5.35
CA ILE A 174 -13.70 0.54 4.58
C ILE A 174 -14.50 1.82 4.36
N THR A 175 -14.62 2.66 5.39
CA THR A 175 -15.43 3.87 5.33
C THR A 175 -14.73 5.03 4.65
N ASP A 176 -13.41 5.13 4.78
CA ASP A 176 -12.57 6.15 4.15
C ASP A 176 -11.27 5.53 3.60
N PRO A 177 -11.37 4.72 2.52
CA PRO A 177 -10.24 4.02 1.96
C PRO A 177 -9.29 4.98 1.23
N PRO A 178 -7.96 4.77 1.34
CA PRO A 178 -7.01 5.43 0.46
C PRO A 178 -7.31 5.12 -1.02
N PRO A 179 -7.07 6.06 -1.95
CA PRO A 179 -7.32 5.85 -3.37
C PRO A 179 -6.60 4.60 -3.93
N GLY A 180 -7.35 3.75 -4.63
CA GLY A 180 -6.82 2.52 -5.21
C GLY A 180 -6.47 1.43 -4.19
N VAL A 181 -6.93 1.54 -2.94
CA VAL A 181 -6.74 0.52 -1.91
C VAL A 181 -8.08 -0.13 -1.56
N TYR A 182 -8.14 -1.45 -1.71
CA TYR A 182 -9.32 -2.26 -1.36
C TYR A 182 -8.91 -3.32 -0.35
N ILE A 183 -9.72 -3.55 0.69
CA ILE A 183 -9.42 -4.55 1.71
C ILE A 183 -10.55 -5.56 1.91
N ALA A 184 -10.18 -6.75 2.35
CA ALA A 184 -11.11 -7.79 2.80
C ALA A 184 -10.50 -8.51 4.02
N PRO A 185 -10.99 -8.24 5.24
CA PRO A 185 -10.59 -9.00 6.42
C PRO A 185 -11.12 -10.44 6.33
N GLN A 186 -10.41 -11.37 6.95
CA GLN A 186 -10.81 -12.77 6.99
C GLN A 186 -12.02 -12.95 7.93
N GLU A 187 -13.03 -13.71 7.50
CA GLU A 187 -14.33 -13.80 8.18
C GLU A 187 -14.23 -14.24 9.66
N ASN A 188 -13.27 -15.11 9.98
CA ASN A 188 -13.11 -15.68 11.32
C ASN A 188 -12.00 -15.04 12.13
N ASP A 189 -11.23 -14.12 11.54
CA ASP A 189 -10.06 -13.53 12.20
C ASP A 189 -9.76 -12.16 11.60
N ILE A 190 -10.22 -11.12 12.28
CA ILE A 190 -10.05 -9.71 11.87
C ILE A 190 -8.60 -9.24 11.86
N THR A 191 -7.70 -10.00 12.51
CA THR A 191 -6.26 -9.69 12.49
C THR A 191 -5.61 -10.07 11.17
N ARG A 192 -6.28 -10.86 10.32
CA ARG A 192 -5.81 -11.25 8.98
C ARG A 192 -6.58 -10.52 7.91
N ILE A 193 -5.87 -9.82 7.04
CA ILE A 193 -6.48 -8.92 6.07
C ILE A 193 -5.82 -9.14 4.71
N HIS A 194 -6.65 -9.36 3.69
CA HIS A 194 -6.21 -9.25 2.30
C HIS A 194 -6.38 -7.80 1.86
N ALA A 195 -5.34 -7.23 1.25
CA ALA A 195 -5.37 -5.91 0.65
C ALA A 195 -5.01 -6.01 -0.83
N LEU A 196 -5.80 -5.37 -1.68
CA LEU A 196 -5.52 -5.17 -3.08
C LEU A 196 -5.16 -3.69 -3.28
N VAL A 197 -3.91 -3.43 -3.63
CA VAL A 197 -3.39 -2.08 -3.88
C VAL A 197 -3.19 -1.93 -5.38
N MET A 198 -3.83 -0.93 -5.97
CA MET A 198 -3.64 -0.56 -7.36
C MET A 198 -2.31 0.18 -7.53
N GLY A 199 -1.56 -0.18 -8.56
CA GLY A 199 -0.37 0.55 -8.94
C GLY A 199 -0.68 2.00 -9.31
N PRO A 200 0.06 2.99 -8.79
CA PRO A 200 -0.26 4.41 -8.98
C PRO A 200 -0.21 4.86 -10.44
N MET A 201 -1.03 5.86 -10.77
CA MET A 201 -1.03 6.51 -12.08
C MET A 201 0.32 7.17 -12.38
N ASN A 202 0.71 7.20 -13.66
CA ASN A 202 1.96 7.77 -14.16
C ASN A 202 3.22 7.05 -13.66
N THR A 203 3.11 5.80 -13.21
CA THR A 203 4.24 4.98 -12.76
C THR A 203 4.33 3.71 -13.60
N PRO A 204 5.48 3.01 -13.64
CA PRO A 204 5.55 1.72 -14.32
C PRO A 204 4.65 0.64 -13.68
N TYR A 205 4.07 0.91 -12.51
CA TYR A 205 3.14 0.02 -11.82
C TYR A 205 1.67 0.25 -12.22
N GLU A 206 1.37 1.31 -12.99
CA GLU A 206 0.00 1.76 -13.26
C GLU A 206 -0.95 0.63 -13.68
N GLY A 207 -2.10 0.56 -12.99
CA GLY A 207 -3.15 -0.43 -13.25
C GLY A 207 -2.85 -1.86 -12.78
N GLY A 208 -1.65 -2.13 -12.26
CA GLY A 208 -1.32 -3.42 -11.66
C GLY A 208 -2.14 -3.73 -10.40
N PHE A 209 -2.58 -4.98 -10.26
CA PHE A 209 -3.27 -5.51 -9.07
C PHE A 209 -2.24 -6.13 -8.11
N PHE A 210 -1.80 -5.38 -7.09
CA PHE A 210 -0.82 -5.88 -6.10
C PHE A 210 -1.55 -6.46 -4.88
N HIS A 211 -1.42 -7.78 -4.68
CA HIS A 211 -2.12 -8.48 -3.61
C HIS A 211 -1.22 -8.65 -2.39
N PHE A 212 -1.57 -7.96 -1.31
CA PHE A 212 -0.91 -8.05 -0.02
C PHE A 212 -1.74 -8.86 0.97
N PHE A 213 -1.03 -9.62 1.80
CA PHE A 213 -1.59 -10.25 3.00
C PHE A 213 -0.97 -9.59 4.23
N ILE A 214 -1.83 -9.17 5.14
CA ILE A 214 -1.48 -8.45 6.36
C ILE A 214 -1.93 -9.30 7.55
N GLN A 215 -1.05 -9.40 8.54
CA GLN A 215 -1.35 -10.04 9.82
C GLN A 215 -0.93 -9.12 10.95
N CYS A 216 -1.91 -8.68 11.75
CA CYS A 216 -1.63 -7.96 12.99
C CYS A 216 -1.12 -8.95 14.05
N PRO A 217 -0.03 -8.63 14.76
CA PRO A 217 0.45 -9.46 15.86
C PRO A 217 -0.50 -9.40 17.08
N PRO A 218 -0.42 -10.36 18.01
CA PRO A 218 -1.26 -10.39 19.21
C PRO A 218 -1.21 -9.15 20.10
N ASP A 219 -0.09 -8.42 20.06
CA ASP A 219 0.18 -7.19 20.80
C ASP A 219 0.02 -5.93 19.94
N PHE A 220 -0.56 -6.01 18.73
CA PHE A 220 -0.91 -4.82 17.93
C PHE A 220 -1.79 -3.85 18.74
N PRO A 221 -1.57 -2.52 18.70
CA PRO A 221 -0.63 -1.78 17.85
C PRO A 221 0.76 -1.55 18.49
N ILE A 222 1.12 -2.24 19.57
CA ILE A 222 2.43 -2.09 20.20
C ILE A 222 3.55 -2.51 19.23
N LYS A 223 3.35 -3.61 18.50
CA LYS A 223 4.20 -4.03 17.38
C LYS A 223 3.52 -3.75 16.03
N PRO A 224 4.30 -3.53 14.95
CA PRO A 224 3.77 -3.33 13.62
C PRO A 224 3.10 -4.60 13.08
N PRO A 225 2.19 -4.45 12.10
CA PRO A 225 1.68 -5.59 11.35
C PRO A 225 2.80 -6.23 10.51
N ARG A 226 2.65 -7.52 10.21
CA ARG A 226 3.47 -8.21 9.21
C ARG A 226 2.77 -8.18 7.87
N VAL A 227 3.52 -7.91 6.80
CA VAL A 227 2.96 -7.73 5.44
C VAL A 227 3.74 -8.56 4.44
N ARG A 228 3.01 -9.21 3.51
CA ARG A 228 3.58 -9.98 2.42
C ARG A 228 2.89 -9.70 1.10
N LEU A 229 3.66 -9.41 0.06
CA LEU A 229 3.21 -9.40 -1.33
C LEU A 229 3.07 -10.85 -1.84
N LEU A 230 1.93 -11.19 -2.44
CA LEU A 230 1.59 -12.56 -2.80
C LEU A 230 1.80 -12.88 -4.29
N ASN A 231 1.62 -11.93 -5.19
CA ASN A 231 1.70 -12.16 -6.64
C ASN A 231 3.11 -11.98 -7.21
N THR A 232 4.10 -12.65 -6.62
CA THR A 232 5.54 -12.57 -6.99
C THR A 232 5.98 -13.61 -8.02
N ASP A 233 5.07 -14.07 -8.90
CA ASP A 233 5.32 -15.13 -9.89
C ASP A 233 5.96 -16.40 -9.27
N GLY A 234 5.38 -16.86 -8.15
CA GLY A 234 5.86 -18.05 -7.45
C GLY A 234 7.25 -17.88 -6.82
N GLY A 235 7.61 -16.65 -6.41
CA GLY A 235 8.89 -16.37 -5.79
C GLY A 235 10.01 -16.03 -6.77
N ARG A 236 9.69 -15.52 -7.96
CA ARG A 236 10.65 -15.27 -9.05
C ARG A 236 10.72 -13.82 -9.49
N LEU A 237 9.74 -13.00 -9.12
CA LEU A 237 9.63 -11.62 -9.57
C LEU A 237 9.79 -10.67 -8.40
N ASN A 238 10.73 -9.75 -8.53
CA ASN A 238 10.99 -8.69 -7.57
C ASN A 238 10.57 -7.33 -8.18
N PHE A 239 9.44 -6.78 -7.73
CA PHE A 239 8.82 -5.60 -8.35
C PHE A 239 9.54 -4.28 -8.04
N HIS A 240 10.25 -4.20 -6.92
CA HIS A 240 10.89 -2.97 -6.43
C HIS A 240 12.03 -3.35 -5.48
N PRO A 241 13.09 -2.53 -5.26
CA PRO A 241 14.11 -2.82 -4.25
C PRO A 241 13.58 -3.05 -2.83
N ASN A 242 12.29 -2.77 -2.60
CA ASN A 242 11.58 -2.96 -1.33
C ASN A 242 10.40 -3.95 -1.45
N LEU A 243 10.17 -4.59 -2.60
CA LEU A 243 9.09 -5.55 -2.86
C LEU A 243 9.66 -6.85 -3.44
N TYR A 244 10.25 -7.64 -2.56
CA TYR A 244 11.13 -8.77 -2.91
C TYR A 244 10.36 -9.93 -3.54
N GLU A 245 11.07 -10.80 -4.25
CA GLU A 245 10.51 -12.03 -4.82
C GLU A 245 9.91 -12.97 -3.75
N SER A 246 10.50 -12.98 -2.54
CA SER A 246 9.97 -13.74 -1.39
C SER A 246 8.57 -13.27 -0.94
N GLY A 247 8.18 -12.06 -1.34
CA GLY A 247 7.03 -11.32 -0.88
C GLY A 247 7.34 -10.36 0.26
N GLN A 248 8.60 -10.28 0.73
CA GLN A 248 8.98 -9.33 1.78
C GLN A 248 8.83 -7.89 1.31
N VAL A 249 8.21 -7.08 2.17
CA VAL A 249 8.09 -5.63 1.99
C VAL A 249 9.06 -4.93 2.92
N CYS A 250 10.00 -4.15 2.39
CA CYS A 250 11.02 -3.44 3.18
C CYS A 250 10.58 -2.01 3.47
N LEU A 251 10.16 -1.75 4.71
CA LEU A 251 9.78 -0.43 5.23
C LEU A 251 10.25 -0.31 6.68
N ASN A 252 10.78 0.86 7.06
CA ASN A 252 11.19 1.12 8.45
C ASN A 252 10.01 0.99 9.43
N ILE A 253 8.81 1.43 9.02
CA ILE A 253 7.58 1.29 9.82
C ILE A 253 7.10 -0.16 9.99
N LEU A 254 7.66 -1.11 9.25
CA LEU A 254 7.42 -2.54 9.42
C LEU A 254 8.60 -3.23 10.14
N GLY A 255 9.66 -2.49 10.49
CA GLY A 255 10.88 -3.06 11.05
C GLY A 255 11.66 -3.95 10.08
N THR A 256 11.39 -3.87 8.78
CA THR A 256 12.01 -4.73 7.75
C THR A 256 13.10 -4.05 6.94
N SER A 257 13.45 -2.81 7.29
CA SER A 257 14.57 -2.07 6.71
C SER A 257 15.38 -1.43 7.82
N ASP A 258 16.70 -1.55 7.72
CA ASP A 258 17.70 -0.99 8.63
C ASP A 258 18.35 0.30 8.08
N TRP A 259 17.73 0.90 7.06
CA TRP A 259 18.31 2.07 6.38
C TRP A 259 18.45 3.25 7.34
N SER A 260 19.71 3.49 7.73
CA SER A 260 20.13 4.42 8.79
C SER A 260 19.75 5.90 8.59
N GLY A 261 19.25 6.27 7.41
CA GLY A 261 18.89 7.64 7.04
C GLY A 261 17.41 8.00 7.18
N VAL A 262 16.51 7.04 7.44
CA VAL A 262 15.06 7.32 7.59
C VAL A 262 14.68 7.23 9.08
N PRO A 263 14.24 8.33 9.71
CA PRO A 263 14.05 8.39 11.16
C PRO A 263 12.70 7.80 11.64
N VAL A 264 11.85 7.37 10.71
CA VAL A 264 10.46 7.00 11.03
C VAL A 264 10.35 5.49 11.21
N GLU A 265 10.32 5.06 12.47
CA GLU A 265 10.03 3.69 12.89
C GLU A 265 8.55 3.52 13.22
N TRP A 266 8.09 2.27 13.39
CA TRP A 266 6.72 2.00 13.83
C TRP A 266 6.43 2.71 15.15
N CYS A 267 5.27 3.35 15.24
CA CYS A 267 4.72 3.77 16.51
C CYS A 267 3.24 3.39 16.60
N PRO A 268 2.68 3.13 17.80
CA PRO A 268 1.29 2.71 17.95
C PRO A 268 0.23 3.69 17.44
N ALA A 269 0.61 4.94 17.15
CA ALA A 269 -0.24 5.96 16.54
C ALA A 269 -0.45 5.73 15.02
N MET A 270 0.39 4.90 14.39
CA MET A 270 0.23 4.51 12.99
C MET A 270 -0.97 3.56 12.82
N THR A 271 -1.46 3.52 11.58
CA THR A 271 -2.65 2.75 11.19
C THR A 271 -2.33 1.81 10.04
N LEU A 272 -3.16 0.79 9.85
CA LEU A 272 -3.10 -0.05 8.64
C LEU A 272 -3.22 0.76 7.35
N ALA A 273 -4.00 1.86 7.35
CA ALA A 273 -4.06 2.80 6.23
C ALA A 273 -2.72 3.47 5.95
N SER A 274 -2.03 3.96 6.99
CA SER A 274 -0.69 4.56 6.83
C SER A 274 0.34 3.56 6.29
N VAL A 275 0.25 2.28 6.68
CA VAL A 275 1.08 1.20 6.13
C VAL A 275 0.79 1.00 4.65
N LEU A 276 -0.47 0.87 4.26
CA LEU A 276 -0.87 0.66 2.86
C LEU A 276 -0.50 1.85 1.96
N VAL A 277 -0.65 3.08 2.44
CA VAL A 277 -0.20 4.30 1.73
C VAL A 277 1.32 4.32 1.60
N SER A 278 2.07 3.91 2.63
CA SER A 278 3.53 3.82 2.57
C SER A 278 3.99 2.78 1.55
N ILE A 279 3.31 1.63 1.48
CA ILE A 279 3.57 0.60 0.46
C ILE A 279 3.27 1.15 -0.94
N GLN A 280 2.13 1.81 -1.12
CA GLN A 280 1.76 2.41 -2.41
C GLN A 280 2.77 3.47 -2.85
N SER A 281 3.33 4.23 -1.91
CA SER A 281 4.35 5.26 -2.18
C SER A 281 5.71 4.69 -2.62
N LEU A 282 5.99 3.41 -2.37
CA LEU A 282 7.18 2.75 -2.93
C LEU A 282 7.09 2.63 -4.46
N MET A 283 5.87 2.50 -4.99
CA MET A 283 5.60 2.34 -6.42
C MET A 283 5.64 3.70 -7.13
N SER A 284 6.81 4.35 -7.10
CA SER A 284 7.04 5.68 -7.68
C SER A 284 7.35 5.62 -9.18
N GLU A 285 7.40 6.80 -9.83
CA GLU A 285 7.70 6.94 -11.27
C GLU A 285 9.05 6.34 -11.66
N LYS A 286 10.02 6.37 -10.75
CA LYS A 286 11.39 5.87 -10.97
C LYS A 286 11.74 4.86 -9.88
N PRO A 287 11.51 3.55 -10.11
CA PRO A 287 11.92 2.53 -9.15
C PRO A 287 13.44 2.55 -9.01
N SER A 288 13.92 2.96 -7.83
CA SER A 288 15.33 3.29 -7.58
C SER A 288 16.21 2.04 -7.44
N TRP A 289 16.43 1.31 -8.53
CA TRP A 289 17.38 0.20 -8.60
C TRP A 289 18.83 0.65 -8.85
N SER A 290 19.01 1.84 -9.39
CA SER A 290 20.29 2.39 -9.78
C SER A 290 20.31 3.90 -9.55
N VAL A 291 21.51 4.43 -9.36
CA VAL A 291 21.80 5.86 -9.30
C VAL A 291 22.04 6.47 -10.68
N GLU A 292 22.16 5.65 -11.74
CA GLU A 292 22.38 6.09 -13.12
C GLU A 292 21.06 6.33 -13.87
N GLU A 293 20.98 7.41 -14.67
CA GLU A 293 19.76 7.80 -15.40
C GLU A 293 19.35 6.77 -16.47
N ASP A 294 20.31 6.21 -17.21
CA ASP A 294 20.09 5.26 -18.30
C ASP A 294 19.51 3.92 -17.79
N ASP A 295 19.87 3.53 -16.56
CA ASP A 295 19.34 2.37 -15.86
C ASP A 295 17.93 2.62 -15.32
N SER A 296 17.56 3.87 -15.07
CA SER A 296 16.21 4.22 -14.61
C SER A 296 15.17 3.92 -15.69
N GLU A 297 15.41 4.27 -16.96
CA GLU A 297 14.45 4.00 -18.04
C GLU A 297 14.29 2.49 -18.28
N ARG A 298 15.40 1.76 -18.29
CA ARG A 298 15.39 0.29 -18.42
C ARG A 298 14.65 -0.38 -17.26
N SER A 299 14.83 0.14 -16.05
CA SER A 299 14.09 -0.29 -14.86
C SER A 299 12.59 -0.06 -15.03
N CYS A 300 12.18 1.11 -15.50
CA CYS A 300 10.77 1.41 -15.75
C CYS A 300 10.17 0.46 -16.78
N LEU A 301 10.86 0.18 -17.88
CA LEU A 301 10.39 -0.76 -18.90
C LEU A 301 10.27 -2.19 -18.37
N LEU A 302 11.24 -2.66 -17.57
CA LEU A 302 11.18 -3.96 -16.91
C LEU A 302 9.94 -4.04 -16.00
N VAL A 303 9.79 -3.09 -15.08
CA VAL A 303 8.70 -3.06 -14.11
C VAL A 303 7.35 -2.94 -14.82
N GLN A 304 7.25 -2.12 -15.87
CA GLN A 304 6.01 -1.96 -16.64
C GLN A 304 5.61 -3.23 -17.37
N HIS A 305 6.57 -3.91 -18.00
CA HIS A 305 6.31 -5.20 -18.64
C HIS A 305 5.83 -6.25 -17.62
N GLU A 306 6.54 -6.37 -16.51
CA GLU A 306 6.24 -7.34 -15.46
C GLU A 306 4.94 -7.03 -14.70
N THR A 307 4.59 -5.75 -14.54
CA THR A 307 3.30 -5.32 -14.01
C THR A 307 2.16 -5.80 -14.91
N ILE A 308 2.22 -5.56 -16.22
CA ILE A 308 1.17 -6.02 -17.15
C ILE A 308 1.13 -7.57 -17.20
N ARG A 309 2.29 -8.22 -17.21
CA ARG A 309 2.36 -9.68 -17.29
C ARG A 309 1.78 -10.36 -16.04
N VAL A 310 2.25 -9.95 -14.86
CA VAL A 310 1.99 -10.65 -13.59
C VAL A 310 0.91 -9.95 -12.78
N ALA A 311 1.07 -8.66 -12.51
CA ALA A 311 0.12 -7.91 -11.69
C ALA A 311 -1.20 -7.65 -12.42
N VAL A 312 -1.26 -7.74 -13.76
CA VAL A 312 -2.51 -7.65 -14.52
C VAL A 312 -2.93 -9.02 -15.07
N CYS A 313 -2.21 -9.55 -16.06
CA CYS A 313 -2.70 -10.72 -16.79
C CYS A 313 -2.76 -11.99 -15.93
N ASP A 314 -1.70 -12.33 -15.18
CA ASP A 314 -1.70 -13.51 -14.30
C ASP A 314 -2.75 -13.35 -13.18
N ALA A 315 -2.87 -12.15 -12.60
CA ALA A 315 -3.85 -11.86 -11.56
C ALA A 315 -5.30 -12.06 -12.05
N ILE A 316 -5.63 -11.53 -13.23
CA ILE A 316 -6.98 -11.65 -13.81
C ILE A 316 -7.27 -13.08 -14.27
N GLU A 317 -6.31 -13.76 -14.89
CA GLU A 317 -6.46 -15.17 -15.25
C GLU A 317 -6.69 -16.05 -14.01
N ALA A 318 -5.99 -15.79 -12.91
CA ALA A 318 -6.23 -16.47 -11.65
C ALA A 318 -7.62 -16.15 -11.07
N CYS A 319 -8.13 -14.93 -11.28
CA CYS A 319 -9.49 -14.56 -10.86
C CYS A 319 -10.56 -15.30 -11.67
N ILE A 320 -10.41 -15.39 -12.99
CA ILE A 320 -11.31 -16.11 -13.90
C ILE A 320 -11.33 -17.60 -13.56
N ASN A 321 -10.15 -18.20 -13.40
CA ASN A 321 -10.00 -19.64 -13.15
C ASN A 321 -10.33 -20.06 -11.71
N GLY A 322 -10.58 -19.10 -10.81
CA GLY A 322 -10.82 -19.37 -9.40
C GLY A 322 -9.59 -19.89 -8.64
N THR A 323 -8.39 -19.74 -9.20
CA THR A 323 -7.11 -20.15 -8.59
C THR A 323 -6.45 -19.02 -7.78
N SER A 324 -6.99 -17.80 -7.86
CA SER A 324 -6.48 -16.65 -7.12
C SER A 324 -6.70 -16.79 -5.61
N PHE A 325 -5.66 -16.41 -4.84
CA PHE A 325 -5.75 -16.24 -3.39
C PHE A 325 -6.53 -14.99 -2.97
N LEU A 326 -6.92 -14.12 -3.91
CA LEU A 326 -7.80 -12.99 -3.62
C LEU A 326 -9.18 -13.51 -3.16
N PRO A 327 -9.71 -12.98 -2.04
CA PRO A 327 -11.10 -13.17 -1.65
C PRO A 327 -12.07 -12.83 -2.79
N SER A 328 -13.22 -13.52 -2.84
CA SER A 328 -14.20 -13.39 -3.92
C SER A 328 -14.65 -11.96 -4.20
N CYS A 329 -14.83 -11.15 -3.16
CA CYS A 329 -15.17 -9.74 -3.26
C CYS A 329 -14.08 -8.91 -3.97
N LEU A 330 -12.80 -9.11 -3.62
CA LEU A 330 -11.68 -8.41 -4.27
C LEU A 330 -11.46 -8.90 -5.70
N ARG A 331 -11.71 -10.18 -5.99
CA ARG A 331 -11.67 -10.70 -7.37
C ARG A 331 -12.65 -9.96 -8.27
N GLU A 332 -13.88 -9.76 -7.80
CA GLU A 332 -14.91 -9.11 -8.60
C GLU A 332 -14.56 -7.65 -8.93
N ILE A 333 -14.03 -6.90 -7.95
CA ILE A 333 -13.47 -5.57 -8.22
C ILE A 333 -12.34 -5.63 -9.24
N ALA A 334 -11.39 -6.55 -9.08
CA ALA A 334 -10.26 -6.63 -9.99
C ALA A 334 -10.72 -6.84 -11.44
N LEU A 335 -11.76 -7.68 -11.65
CA LEU A 335 -12.36 -7.90 -12.96
C LEU A 335 -13.01 -6.63 -13.54
N LEU A 336 -13.72 -5.85 -12.72
CA LEU A 336 -14.34 -4.59 -13.17
C LEU A 336 -13.29 -3.53 -13.52
N ILE A 337 -12.36 -3.27 -12.61
CA ILE A 337 -11.25 -2.32 -12.83
C ILE A 337 -10.42 -2.73 -14.05
N PHE A 338 -10.23 -4.03 -14.28
CA PHE A 338 -9.52 -4.53 -15.45
C PHE A 338 -10.19 -4.09 -16.74
N LEU A 339 -11.52 -4.27 -16.85
CA LEU A 339 -12.29 -3.84 -18.02
C LEU A 339 -12.21 -2.32 -18.22
N ASP A 340 -12.30 -1.54 -17.13
CA ASP A 340 -12.24 -0.07 -17.19
C ASP A 340 -10.86 0.45 -17.66
N ASN A 341 -9.81 -0.35 -17.58
CA ASN A 341 -8.44 0.06 -17.91
C ASN A 341 -7.85 -0.67 -19.13
N ILE A 342 -8.65 -1.44 -19.89
CA ILE A 342 -8.19 -2.18 -21.08
C ILE A 342 -7.44 -1.27 -22.06
N ASP A 343 -8.01 -0.12 -22.41
CA ASP A 343 -7.43 0.79 -23.38
C ASP A 343 -6.05 1.31 -22.95
N LYS A 344 -5.86 1.54 -21.64
CA LYS A 344 -4.57 1.97 -21.08
C LYS A 344 -3.52 0.88 -21.22
N TYR A 345 -3.87 -0.37 -20.90
CA TYR A 345 -2.95 -1.51 -21.07
C TYR A 345 -2.57 -1.68 -22.54
N LEU A 346 -3.54 -1.59 -23.45
CA LEU A 346 -3.29 -1.70 -24.89
C LEU A 346 -2.40 -0.56 -25.41
N ALA A 347 -2.59 0.67 -24.93
CA ALA A 347 -1.76 1.82 -25.30
C ALA A 347 -0.29 1.63 -24.87
N VAL A 348 -0.06 1.17 -23.65
CA VAL A 348 1.28 0.89 -23.12
C VAL A 348 1.96 -0.23 -23.91
N MET A 349 1.26 -1.34 -24.14
CA MET A 349 1.82 -2.45 -24.91
C MET A 349 2.07 -2.07 -26.37
N GLY A 350 1.15 -1.32 -26.98
CA GLY A 350 1.25 -0.83 -28.36
C GLY A 350 2.48 0.04 -28.58
N SER A 351 2.74 0.96 -27.66
CA SER A 351 3.92 1.85 -27.68
C SER A 351 5.23 1.08 -27.57
N ASN A 352 5.21 -0.08 -26.90
CA ASN A 352 6.39 -0.92 -26.64
C ASN A 352 6.49 -2.18 -27.53
N LEU A 353 5.62 -2.33 -28.54
CA LEU A 353 5.59 -3.52 -29.41
C LEU A 353 6.95 -3.83 -30.06
N SER A 354 7.72 -2.80 -30.44
CA SER A 354 9.03 -2.91 -31.08
C SER A 354 10.12 -3.53 -30.19
N LEU A 355 9.88 -3.59 -28.87
CA LEU A 355 10.75 -4.24 -27.90
C LEU A 355 10.54 -5.76 -27.85
N THR A 356 9.44 -6.29 -28.41
CA THR A 356 9.13 -7.72 -28.39
C THR A 356 10.31 -8.55 -28.91
N GLY A 357 10.71 -9.57 -28.13
CA GLY A 357 11.85 -10.44 -28.45
C GLY A 357 13.23 -9.87 -28.07
N ARG A 358 13.33 -8.62 -27.62
CA ARG A 358 14.56 -8.06 -27.05
C ARG A 358 14.74 -8.54 -25.61
N ALA A 359 16.00 -8.72 -25.19
CA ALA A 359 16.31 -9.06 -23.82
C ALA A 359 15.93 -7.92 -22.88
N MET A 360 15.29 -8.26 -21.76
CA MET A 360 15.05 -7.35 -20.67
C MET A 360 16.37 -7.08 -19.93
N TRP A 361 16.50 -5.84 -19.45
CA TRP A 361 17.57 -5.45 -18.54
C TRP A 361 17.18 -5.80 -17.11
N TYR A 362 18.14 -6.23 -16.31
CA TYR A 362 17.98 -6.51 -14.88
C TYR A 362 19.12 -5.86 -14.09
N PRO A 363 18.83 -5.30 -12.89
CA PRO A 363 19.85 -4.73 -12.02
C PRO A 363 20.92 -5.74 -11.61
N SER A 364 22.11 -5.24 -11.25
CA SER A 364 23.15 -6.06 -10.65
C SER A 364 22.68 -6.66 -9.32
N GLY A 365 22.87 -7.97 -9.12
CA GLY A 365 22.44 -8.68 -7.90
C GLY A 365 20.99 -9.21 -7.97
N TYR A 366 20.24 -8.90 -9.02
CA TYR A 366 18.98 -9.57 -9.31
C TYR A 366 19.26 -11.07 -9.56
N PRO A 367 18.48 -12.00 -8.98
CA PRO A 367 18.80 -13.42 -9.02
C PRO A 367 19.02 -13.89 -10.46
N ALA A 368 20.14 -14.57 -10.69
CA ALA A 368 20.60 -15.01 -12.00
C ALA A 368 19.71 -16.13 -12.56
N ARG A 369 18.47 -15.80 -12.91
CA ARG A 369 17.58 -16.67 -13.68
C ARG A 369 16.96 -15.91 -14.82
N THR A 370 17.65 -16.12 -15.94
CA THR A 370 17.20 -16.07 -17.34
C THR A 370 16.97 -14.69 -17.94
N ARG A 371 17.68 -14.48 -19.06
CA ARG A 371 17.48 -13.43 -20.07
C ARG A 371 16.03 -13.48 -20.59
N ALA A 372 15.09 -12.99 -19.79
CA ALA A 372 13.72 -12.88 -20.20
C ALA A 372 13.64 -11.90 -21.37
N LEU A 373 12.72 -12.16 -22.29
CA LEU A 373 12.50 -11.28 -23.44
C LEU A 373 11.22 -10.49 -23.20
N TYR A 374 11.17 -9.26 -23.67
CA TYR A 374 9.90 -8.54 -23.72
C TYR A 374 8.92 -9.31 -24.61
N GLN A 375 7.68 -9.43 -24.13
CA GLN A 375 6.63 -10.25 -24.74
C GLN A 375 5.37 -9.44 -25.08
N TYR A 376 5.49 -8.14 -25.39
CA TYR A 376 4.35 -7.27 -25.63
C TYR A 376 3.37 -7.81 -26.70
N GLY A 377 3.87 -8.36 -27.81
CA GLY A 377 2.99 -8.97 -28.82
C GLY A 377 2.15 -10.14 -28.30
N ALA A 378 2.72 -11.00 -27.45
CA ALA A 378 1.99 -12.09 -26.81
C ALA A 378 1.02 -11.56 -25.74
N LEU A 379 1.43 -10.53 -24.98
CA LEU A 379 0.59 -9.89 -23.96
C LEU A 379 -0.64 -9.21 -24.56
N VAL A 380 -0.54 -8.57 -25.73
CA VAL A 380 -1.72 -8.00 -26.44
C VAL A 380 -2.74 -9.08 -26.76
N THR A 381 -2.29 -10.20 -27.34
CA THR A 381 -3.16 -11.33 -27.66
C THR A 381 -3.79 -11.91 -26.39
N ARG A 382 -3.02 -12.00 -25.32
CA ARG A 382 -3.47 -12.46 -24.01
C ARG A 382 -4.52 -11.53 -23.41
N LEU A 383 -4.32 -10.22 -23.50
CA LEU A 383 -5.23 -9.21 -22.94
C LEU A 383 -6.60 -9.25 -23.63
N TRP A 384 -6.66 -9.31 -24.96
CA TRP A 384 -7.94 -9.44 -25.69
C TRP A 384 -8.71 -10.71 -25.34
N ARG A 385 -8.00 -11.82 -25.15
CA ARG A 385 -8.61 -13.07 -24.67
C ARG A 385 -9.21 -12.86 -23.28
N LEU A 386 -8.44 -12.29 -22.35
CA LEU A 386 -8.92 -12.03 -20.99
C LEU A 386 -10.10 -11.06 -20.99
N GLU A 387 -10.07 -9.99 -21.77
CA GLU A 387 -11.20 -9.05 -21.91
C GLU A 387 -12.50 -9.78 -22.28
N THR A 388 -12.44 -10.63 -23.31
CA THR A 388 -13.60 -11.42 -23.76
C THR A 388 -14.08 -12.36 -22.65
N GLU A 389 -13.18 -13.10 -22.01
CA GLU A 389 -13.50 -14.03 -20.93
C GLU A 389 -14.12 -13.31 -19.72
N VAL A 390 -13.62 -12.13 -19.34
CA VAL A 390 -14.18 -11.34 -18.23
C VAL A 390 -15.57 -10.81 -18.59
N GLN A 391 -15.76 -10.27 -19.80
CA GLN A 391 -17.07 -9.81 -20.25
C GLN A 391 -18.10 -10.95 -20.24
N ASP A 392 -17.74 -12.12 -20.74
CA ASP A 392 -18.62 -13.29 -20.76
C ASP A 392 -18.94 -13.79 -19.36
N LEU A 393 -17.94 -13.80 -18.46
CA LEU A 393 -18.11 -14.18 -17.06
C LEU A 393 -19.07 -13.23 -16.34
N LEU A 394 -18.95 -11.92 -16.54
CA LEU A 394 -19.85 -10.93 -15.94
C LEU A 394 -21.27 -11.03 -16.52
N LYS A 395 -21.43 -11.15 -17.84
CA LYS A 395 -22.74 -11.35 -18.49
C LYS A 395 -23.44 -12.64 -18.02
N ALA A 396 -22.69 -13.74 -17.89
CA ALA A 396 -23.24 -15.00 -17.41
C ALA A 396 -23.76 -14.89 -15.98
N ARG A 397 -23.09 -14.10 -15.13
CA ARG A 397 -23.57 -13.80 -13.77
C ARG A 397 -24.86 -12.98 -13.79
N ASP A 398 -24.95 -11.95 -14.62
CA ASP A 398 -26.16 -11.13 -14.75
C ASP A 398 -27.36 -11.98 -15.21
N THR A 399 -27.13 -12.98 -16.06
CA THR A 399 -28.17 -13.87 -16.59
C THR A 399 -28.66 -14.90 -15.57
N VAL A 400 -27.81 -15.36 -14.65
CA VAL A 400 -28.19 -16.28 -13.56
C VAL A 400 -28.96 -15.57 -12.44
N GLN A 401 -28.89 -14.23 -12.40
CA GLN A 401 -29.52 -13.40 -11.37
C GLN A 401 -30.91 -12.85 -11.76
N GLN A 402 -31.28 -12.95 -13.04
CA GLN A 402 -32.64 -12.69 -13.57
C GLN A 402 -33.48 -13.97 -13.55
#